data_AF-A0A915M2N1-F1
#
_entry.id   AF-A0A915M2N1-F1
#
_cell.length_a   1.000
_cell.length_b   1.000
_cell.length_c   1.000
_cell.angle_alpha   90.00
_cell.angle_beta   90.00
_cell.angle_gamma   90.00
#
_symmetry.space_group_name_H-M   'P 1'
#
loop_
_entity.id
_entity.type
_entity.pdbx_description
1 polymer ?
#
loop_
_entity_poly.entity_id
_entity_poly.type
_entity_poly.pdbx_seq_one_letter_code
_entity_poly.pdbx_strand_id
1 'polypeptide(L)'
;MNALIRLLSLYLCEFVRAQPKFSRNGLEQLQVDCAYMRQKLWAHAGDEHMLNMSIEDVVTAAVNQCAQPKLLDPSVVRVICEEN
;
A
#
# COMPACT_ATOMS: atom_id res chain seq x y z
N MET A 1 12.53 5.76 -13.51
CA MET A 1 11.97 5.70 -12.14
C MET A 1 10.52 5.20 -12.13
N ASN A 2 9.59 5.87 -12.82
CA ASN A 2 8.17 5.49 -12.92
C ASN A 2 7.90 4.01 -13.27
N ALA A 3 8.61 3.45 -14.25
CA ALA A 3 8.45 2.05 -14.64
C ALA A 3 8.79 1.08 -13.50
N LEU A 4 9.82 1.39 -12.69
CA LEU A 4 10.22 0.55 -11.56
C LEU A 4 9.20 0.63 -10.43
N ILE A 5 8.67 1.82 -10.13
CA ILE A 5 7.59 2.00 -9.15
C ILE A 5 6.38 1.15 -9.55
N ARG A 6 5.94 1.25 -10.82
CA ARG A 6 4.83 0.44 -11.34
C ARG A 6 5.12 -1.06 -11.22
N LEU A 7 6.31 -1.50 -11.60
CA LEU A 7 6.68 -2.92 -11.55
C LEU A 7 6.72 -3.46 -10.12
N LEU A 8 7.26 -2.69 -9.17
CA LEU A 8 7.28 -3.06 -7.75
C LEU A 8 5.87 -3.13 -7.18
N SER A 9 5.03 -2.13 -7.44
CA SER A 9 3.63 -2.13 -7.01
C SER A 9 2.82 -3.28 -7.62
N LEU A 10 3.01 -3.56 -8.91
CA LEU A 10 2.38 -4.71 -9.58
C LEU A 10 2.80 -6.02 -8.95
N TYR A 11 4.11 -6.21 -8.73
CA TYR A 11 4.62 -7.43 -8.11
C TYR A 11 4.07 -7.62 -6.69
N LEU A 12 4.03 -6.55 -5.89
CA LEU A 12 3.46 -6.61 -4.54
C LEU A 12 1.96 -6.92 -4.58
N CYS A 13 1.21 -6.32 -5.51
CA CYS A 13 -0.21 -6.57 -5.69
C CYS A 13 -0.49 -8.05 -6.02
N GLU A 14 0.25 -8.62 -6.98
CA GLU A 14 0.15 -10.04 -7.34
C GLU A 14 0.59 -10.95 -6.19
N PHE A 15 1.64 -10.59 -5.46
CA PHE A 15 2.08 -11.32 -4.28
C PHE A 15 0.99 -11.38 -3.21
N VAL A 16 0.36 -10.24 -2.90
CA VAL A 16 -0.75 -10.14 -1.93
C VAL A 16 -1.93 -11.01 -2.35
N ARG A 17 -2.32 -10.97 -3.63
CA ARG A 17 -3.40 -11.81 -4.19
C ARG A 17 -3.11 -13.31 -4.08
N ALA A 18 -1.85 -13.70 -4.18
CA ALA A 18 -1.43 -15.10 -4.09
C ALA A 18 -1.34 -15.64 -2.64
N GLN A 19 -1.33 -14.77 -1.63
CA GLN A 19 -1.28 -15.22 -0.24
C GLN A 19 -2.63 -15.80 0.21
N PRO A 20 -2.66 -16.76 1.15
CA PRO A 20 -3.89 -17.10 1.87
C PRO A 20 -4.52 -15.87 2.54
N LYS A 21 -5.81 -15.94 2.88
CA LYS A 21 -6.46 -14.82 3.60
C LYS A 21 -5.70 -14.51 4.88
N PHE A 22 -5.46 -13.23 5.15
CA PHE A 22 -4.75 -12.77 6.34
C PHE A 22 -5.65 -11.96 7.29
N SER A 23 -5.10 -11.72 8.49
CA SER A 23 -5.80 -11.04 9.57
C SER A 23 -5.94 -9.54 9.30
N ARG A 24 -6.82 -8.90 10.06
CA ARG A 24 -6.97 -7.44 10.06
C ARG A 24 -5.64 -6.72 10.32
N ASN A 25 -4.83 -7.19 11.27
CA ASN A 25 -3.54 -6.55 11.57
C ASN A 25 -2.58 -6.61 10.37
N GLY A 26 -2.65 -7.67 9.55
CA GLY A 26 -1.89 -7.76 8.31
C GLY A 26 -2.32 -6.71 7.27
N LEU A 27 -3.63 -6.47 7.15
CA LEU A 27 -4.17 -5.39 6.32
C LEU A 27 -3.73 -4.02 6.81
N GLU A 28 -3.85 -3.76 8.12
CA GLU A 28 -3.48 -2.48 8.74
C GLU A 28 -1.97 -2.20 8.58
N GLN A 29 -1.11 -3.21 8.73
CA GLN A 29 0.32 -3.07 8.48
C GLN A 29 0.62 -2.74 7.01
N LEU A 30 0.00 -3.47 6.08
CA LEU A 30 0.24 -3.26 4.65
C LEU A 30 -0.29 -1.90 4.17
N GLN A 31 -1.37 -1.40 4.78
CA GLN A 31 -1.85 -0.02 4.57
C GLN A 31 -0.80 1.01 4.99
N VAL A 32 -0.17 0.84 6.16
CA VAL A 32 0.90 1.73 6.65
C VAL A 32 2.13 1.65 5.75
N ASP A 33 2.57 0.45 5.39
CA ASP A 33 3.72 0.24 4.49
C ASP A 33 3.48 0.93 3.13
N CYS A 34 2.26 0.82 2.59
CA CYS A 34 1.83 1.50 1.38
C CYS A 34 1.87 3.02 1.50
N ALA A 35 1.37 3.57 2.62
CA ALA A 35 1.43 5.00 2.87
C ALA A 35 2.87 5.51 2.98
N TYR A 36 3.74 4.75 3.66
CA TYR A 36 5.17 5.07 3.78
C TYR A 36 5.88 5.00 2.42
N MET A 37 5.64 3.96 1.62
CA MET A 37 6.16 3.84 0.26
C MET A 37 5.74 5.04 -0.59
N ARG A 38 4.47 5.45 -0.54
CA ARG A 38 4.00 6.64 -1.25
C ARG A 38 4.79 7.89 -0.85
N GLN A 39 5.00 8.14 0.45
CA GLN A 39 5.76 9.30 0.91
C GLN A 39 7.22 9.28 0.45
N LYS A 40 7.90 8.12 0.52
CA LYS A 40 9.32 8.02 0.11
C LYS A 40 9.50 8.04 -1.40
N LEU A 41 8.54 7.49 -2.16
CA LEU A 41 8.62 7.43 -3.62
C LEU A 41 8.09 8.70 -4.29
N TRP A 42 7.37 9.56 -3.58
CA TRP A 42 6.80 10.80 -4.11
C TRP A 42 7.83 11.65 -4.86
N ALA A 43 8.98 11.94 -4.25
CA ALA A 43 10.02 12.77 -4.86
C ALA A 43 10.69 12.11 -6.09
N HIS A 44 10.46 10.81 -6.28
CA HIS A 44 11.03 10.01 -7.36
C HIS A 44 10.00 9.67 -8.46
N ALA A 45 8.70 9.84 -8.17
CA ALA A 45 7.64 9.68 -9.13
C ALA A 45 7.55 10.93 -10.00
N GLY A 46 7.77 10.78 -11.31
CA GLY A 46 7.52 11.84 -12.28
C GLY A 46 6.02 12.06 -12.57
N ASP A 47 5.16 11.20 -12.02
CA ASP A 47 3.71 11.25 -12.12
C ASP A 47 3.12 10.80 -10.78
N GLU A 48 2.60 11.76 -10.02
CA GLU A 48 1.97 11.55 -8.73
C GLU A 48 0.71 10.68 -8.85
N HIS A 49 -0.13 10.94 -9.86
CA HIS A 49 -1.39 10.24 -10.03
C HIS A 49 -1.12 8.74 -10.24
N MET A 50 -0.11 8.44 -11.06
CA MET A 50 0.36 7.06 -11.24
C MET A 50 0.81 6.40 -9.95
N LEU A 51 1.60 7.09 -9.12
CA LEU A 51 2.05 6.56 -7.83
C LEU A 51 0.86 6.26 -6.91
N ASN A 52 -0.07 7.21 -6.80
CA ASN A 52 -1.27 7.07 -5.98
C ASN A 52 -2.11 5.86 -6.42
N MET A 53 -2.39 5.75 -7.72
CA MET A 53 -3.14 4.61 -8.27
C MET A 53 -2.42 3.28 -8.03
N SER A 54 -1.11 3.23 -8.27
CA SER A 54 -0.33 1.99 -8.10
C SER A 54 -0.31 1.51 -6.65
N ILE A 55 -0.29 2.43 -5.69
CA ILE A 55 -0.34 2.10 -4.25
C ILE A 55 -1.77 1.72 -3.83
N GLU A 56 -2.79 2.40 -4.35
CA GLU A 56 -4.19 2.09 -4.09
C GLU A 56 -4.59 0.69 -4.58
N ASP A 57 -4.05 0.25 -5.73
CA ASP A 57 -4.24 -1.11 -6.24
C ASP A 57 -3.72 -2.18 -5.26
N VAL A 58 -2.57 -1.93 -4.62
CA VAL A 58 -1.99 -2.83 -3.61
C VAL A 58 -2.87 -2.89 -2.37
N VAL A 59 -3.31 -1.73 -1.86
CA VAL A 59 -4.21 -1.67 -0.68
C VAL A 59 -5.53 -2.36 -0.99
N THR A 60 -6.08 -2.16 -2.19
CA THR A 60 -7.32 -2.82 -2.64
C THR A 60 -7.17 -4.34 -2.70
N ALA A 61 -6.05 -4.84 -3.24
CA ALA A 61 -5.74 -6.27 -3.22
C ALA A 61 -5.68 -6.81 -1.79
N ALA A 62 -5.09 -6.06 -0.86
CA ALA A 62 -5.00 -6.46 0.53
C ALA A 62 -6.36 -6.46 1.25
N VAL A 63 -7.22 -5.47 0.99
CA VAL A 63 -8.59 -5.44 1.52
C VAL A 63 -9.35 -6.70 1.09
N ASN A 64 -9.23 -7.09 -0.18
CA ASN A 64 -9.89 -8.27 -0.72
C ASN A 64 -9.37 -9.59 -0.11
N GLN A 65 -8.09 -9.62 0.28
CA GLN A 65 -7.45 -10.79 0.89
C GLN A 65 -7.58 -10.84 2.42
N CYS A 66 -8.16 -9.81 3.05
CA CYS A 66 -8.40 -9.80 4.48
C CYS A 66 -9.65 -10.62 4.86
N ALA A 67 -9.58 -11.41 5.93
CA ALA A 67 -10.73 -12.15 6.45
C ALA A 67 -11.81 -11.22 7.05
N GLN A 68 -11.40 -10.10 7.64
CA GLN A 68 -12.26 -9.09 8.28
C GLN A 68 -11.74 -7.70 7.95
N PRO A 69 -12.02 -7.18 6.74
CA PRO A 69 -11.42 -5.94 6.27
C PRO A 69 -11.91 -4.74 7.10
N LYS A 70 -10.95 -4.05 7.70
CA LYS A 70 -11.14 -2.72 8.29
C LYS A 70 -9.80 -2.00 8.25
N LEU A 71 -9.77 -0.88 7.55
CA LEU A 71 -8.60 0.00 7.46
C LEU A 71 -8.45 0.82 8.74
N LEU A 72 -7.23 1.23 9.03
CA LEU A 72 -6.94 2.27 10.00
C LEU A 72 -7.51 3.60 9.52
N ASP A 73 -7.88 4.45 10.48
CA ASP A 73 -8.23 5.82 10.21
C ASP A 73 -7.04 6.56 9.57
N PRO A 74 -7.25 7.40 8.54
CA PRO A 74 -6.16 8.12 7.88
C PRO A 74 -5.29 8.95 8.83
N SER A 75 -5.85 9.47 9.93
CA SER A 75 -5.10 10.21 10.94
C SER A 75 -4.09 9.32 11.69
N VAL A 76 -4.47 8.07 11.98
CA VAL A 76 -3.59 7.08 12.62
C VAL A 76 -2.46 6.69 11.69
N VAL A 77 -2.77 6.41 10.42
CA VAL A 77 -1.75 6.10 9.40
C VAL A 77 -0.75 7.24 9.26
N ARG A 78 -1.24 8.48 9.22
CA ARG A 78 -0.38 9.66 9.12
C ARG A 78 0.57 9.77 10.31
N VAL A 79 0.07 9.64 11.54
CA VAL A 79 0.91 9.69 12.76
C VAL A 79 2.00 8.63 12.70
N ILE A 80 1.65 7.37 12.37
CA ILE A 80 2.63 6.28 12.28
C ILE A 80 3.72 6.57 11.24
N CYS A 81 3.34 7.11 10.07
CA CYS A 81 4.30 7.47 9.02
C CYS A 81 5.13 8.72 9.33
N GLU A 82 4.66 9.63 10.18
CA GLU A 82 5.41 10.84 10.59
C GLU A 82 6.43 10.53 11.70
N GLU A 83 6.16 9.52 12.53
CA GLU A 83 7.04 9.09 13.62
C GLU A 83 8.22 8.19 13.16
N ASN A 84 8.30 7.82 11.87
CA ASN A 84 9.30 6.91 11.30
C ASN A 84 9.90 7.42 9.97
#